data_AF-A0A7G9XNX4-F1
#
_entry.id   AF-A0A7G9XNX4-F1
#
_cell.length_a   1.000
_cell.length_b   1.000
_cell.length_c   1.000
_cell.angle_alpha   90.00
_cell.angle_beta   90.00
_cell.angle_gamma   90.00
#
_symmetry.space_group_name_H-M   'P 1'
#
loop_
_entity.id
_entity.type
_entity.pdbx_description
1 polymer ?
#
loop_
_entity_poly.entity_id
_entity_poly.type
_entity_poly.pdbx_seq_one_letter_code
_entity_poly.pdbx_strand_id
1 'polypeptide(L)'
;MGRQHPGISRYRDKLGHPQLRAPGGGHRLEAVPTTSDSRGRTAVTSQAAPAESPAASIPEPKKRKLPAGTLYRGREGMWSWVLHRITGTAIFFFLLVHILDTSLIRISPEAYDAVIGTYKTPIMGLGEVALVAAIGLHALNGLRIILIDMFSWGPRAQKAMFWIAIALWIVLLVGFVPRHLMVVFGGH
;
A
#
# COMPACT_ATOMS: atom_id res chain seq x y z
N MET A 1 29.80 51.15 13.15
CA MET A 1 29.08 50.26 14.08
C MET A 1 28.50 49.10 13.28
N GLY A 2 29.11 47.91 13.34
CA GLY A 2 28.64 46.73 12.60
C GLY A 2 29.31 45.48 13.15
N ARG A 3 28.59 44.73 14.00
CA ARG A 3 29.06 43.46 14.58
C ARG A 3 28.95 42.37 13.51
N GLN A 4 30.06 41.68 13.23
CA GLN A 4 30.05 40.43 12.49
C GLN A 4 29.81 39.28 13.49
N HIS A 5 28.80 38.44 13.22
CA HIS A 5 28.56 37.18 13.93
C HIS A 5 29.43 36.07 13.30
N PRO A 6 30.19 35.28 14.09
CA PRO A 6 30.81 34.06 13.59
C PRO A 6 29.94 32.84 13.94
N GLY A 7 29.80 31.91 12.98
CA GLY A 7 29.56 30.51 13.33
C GLY A 7 28.42 29.80 12.61
N ILE A 8 28.51 29.63 11.29
CA ILE A 8 27.85 28.49 10.62
C ILE A 8 28.75 28.01 9.47
N SER A 9 29.79 27.23 9.79
CA SER A 9 30.57 26.53 8.76
C SER A 9 31.11 25.22 9.32
N ARG A 10 30.23 24.22 9.38
CA ARG A 10 30.65 22.82 9.58
C ARG A 10 29.62 21.81 9.11
N TYR A 11 29.12 21.94 7.87
CA TYR A 11 28.29 20.89 7.24
C TYR A 11 28.37 20.95 5.69
N ARG A 12 29.57 21.11 5.12
CA ARG A 12 29.75 21.18 3.65
C ARG A 12 30.90 20.31 3.13
N ASP A 13 31.08 19.09 3.66
CA ASP A 13 32.16 18.19 3.21
C ASP A 13 31.70 16.77 2.86
N LYS A 14 30.40 16.52 2.62
CA LYS A 14 29.92 15.18 2.20
C LYS A 14 28.83 15.21 1.12
N LEU A 15 29.10 15.86 0.00
CA LEU A 15 28.36 15.63 -1.23
C LEU A 15 29.36 15.46 -2.37
N GLY A 16 29.60 14.20 -2.75
CA GLY A 16 30.36 13.87 -3.95
C GLY A 16 29.65 14.40 -5.19
N HIS A 17 30.39 15.10 -6.03
CA HIS A 17 29.90 15.63 -7.29
C HIS A 17 29.70 14.49 -8.31
N PRO A 18 28.51 14.35 -8.94
CA PRO A 18 28.34 13.48 -10.09
C PRO A 18 29.03 14.11 -11.31
N GLN A 19 30.06 13.43 -11.83
CA GLN A 19 30.78 13.82 -13.06
C GLN A 19 29.87 13.59 -14.28
N LEU A 20 29.33 14.67 -14.85
CA LEU A 20 28.67 14.69 -16.16
C LEU A 20 29.75 14.72 -17.26
N ARG A 21 29.87 13.64 -18.04
CA ARG A 21 30.77 13.56 -19.20
C ARG A 21 29.98 13.74 -20.49
N ALA A 22 30.26 14.82 -21.22
CA ALA A 22 29.77 15.08 -22.58
C ALA A 22 30.57 14.27 -23.64
N PRO A 23 30.01 13.95 -24.82
CA PRO A 23 30.76 13.38 -25.93
C PRO A 23 31.31 14.49 -26.84
N GLY A 24 32.64 14.61 -26.90
CA GLY A 24 33.39 15.46 -27.82
C GLY A 24 34.17 14.60 -28.81
N GLY A 25 34.10 14.95 -30.10
CA GLY A 25 34.51 14.10 -31.21
C GLY A 25 35.97 14.23 -31.67
N GLY A 26 36.33 13.27 -32.53
CA GLY A 26 37.28 13.41 -33.64
C GLY A 26 38.75 13.13 -33.35
N HIS A 27 39.28 12.02 -33.87
CA HIS A 27 40.68 11.88 -34.35
C HIS A 27 40.70 10.67 -35.31
N ARG A 28 40.75 10.90 -36.63
CA ARG A 28 41.94 11.09 -37.48
C ARG A 28 42.67 9.76 -37.75
N LEU A 29 42.58 9.33 -39.00
CA LEU A 29 43.31 8.22 -39.63
C LEU A 29 44.80 8.58 -39.70
N GLU A 30 45.69 7.72 -39.20
CA GLU A 30 47.10 7.71 -39.57
C GLU A 30 47.66 6.28 -39.68
N ALA A 31 48.71 6.18 -40.50
CA ALA A 31 49.07 5.04 -41.32
C ALA A 31 49.99 4.00 -40.66
N VAL A 32 49.97 2.81 -41.28
CA VAL A 32 50.86 1.66 -41.04
C VAL A 32 52.30 1.97 -41.49
N PRO A 33 53.33 1.64 -40.72
CA PRO A 33 54.68 1.48 -41.22
C PRO A 33 55.05 0.00 -41.40
N THR A 34 55.60 -0.30 -42.58
CA THR A 34 56.22 -1.57 -42.96
C THR A 34 57.75 -1.41 -42.95
N THR A 35 58.48 -2.20 -42.16
CA THR A 35 59.91 -2.57 -42.38
C THR A 35 60.20 -3.82 -41.53
N SER A 36 60.49 -5.00 -42.09
CA SER A 36 61.79 -5.47 -42.58
C SER A 36 62.90 -5.49 -41.51
N ASP A 37 63.26 -6.67 -41.00
CA ASP A 37 64.60 -7.31 -41.09
C ASP A 37 64.83 -8.34 -39.95
N SER A 38 65.98 -9.01 -39.94
CA SER A 38 66.11 -10.47 -39.92
C SER A 38 66.84 -11.07 -38.70
N ARG A 39 66.58 -12.38 -38.51
CA ARG A 39 67.43 -13.45 -37.94
C ARG A 39 68.24 -13.14 -36.67
N GLY A 40 67.72 -13.66 -35.54
CA GLY A 40 68.46 -13.97 -34.32
C GLY A 40 68.03 -15.33 -33.76
N ARG A 41 69.01 -16.15 -33.37
CA ARG A 41 68.98 -17.62 -33.20
C ARG A 41 68.66 -18.03 -31.75
N THR A 42 67.95 -19.17 -31.56
CA THR A 42 67.92 -20.11 -30.40
C THR A 42 67.41 -19.58 -29.03
N ALA A 43 66.70 -20.29 -28.15
CA ALA A 43 66.32 -21.70 -27.98
C ALA A 43 65.21 -21.85 -26.90
N VAL A 44 64.30 -22.82 -27.12
CA VAL A 44 63.62 -23.72 -26.15
C VAL A 44 62.65 -23.15 -25.07
N THR A 45 61.36 -23.37 -25.31
CA THR A 45 60.31 -23.82 -24.34
C THR A 45 59.06 -24.14 -25.18
N SER A 46 58.82 -25.41 -25.53
CA SER A 46 57.95 -26.37 -24.84
C SER A 46 56.51 -25.90 -24.62
N GLN A 47 55.60 -26.30 -25.54
CA GLN A 47 54.22 -26.81 -25.32
C GLN A 47 53.47 -26.76 -26.66
N ALA A 48 53.20 -27.89 -27.30
CA ALA A 48 52.09 -28.83 -27.09
C ALA A 48 50.75 -28.31 -27.70
N ALA A 49 50.08 -29.21 -28.43
CA ALA A 49 48.94 -29.04 -29.33
C ALA A 49 47.77 -28.16 -28.81
N PRO A 50 46.94 -27.57 -29.69
CA PRO A 50 45.76 -26.84 -29.26
C PRO A 50 44.76 -27.80 -28.60
N ALA A 51 44.45 -27.53 -27.34
CA ALA A 51 43.41 -28.23 -26.60
C ALA A 51 42.05 -27.96 -27.26
N GLU A 52 41.36 -29.04 -27.56
CA GLU A 52 39.95 -29.10 -27.91
C GLU A 52 39.13 -28.31 -26.88
N SER A 53 38.34 -27.34 -27.36
CA SER A 53 37.52 -26.48 -26.50
C SER A 53 36.45 -27.33 -25.82
N PRO A 54 36.37 -27.39 -24.47
CA PRO A 54 35.33 -28.17 -23.82
C PRO A 54 33.98 -27.47 -24.06
N ALA A 55 33.09 -28.14 -24.78
CA ALA A 55 31.72 -27.70 -24.96
C ALA A 55 31.09 -27.47 -23.58
N ALA A 56 30.80 -26.21 -23.26
CA ALA A 56 30.12 -25.82 -22.04
C ALA A 56 28.73 -26.50 -22.02
N SER A 57 28.57 -27.50 -21.16
CA SER A 57 27.28 -28.13 -20.91
C SER A 57 26.38 -27.14 -20.20
N ILE A 58 25.36 -26.64 -20.91
CA ILE A 58 24.34 -25.77 -20.33
C ILE A 58 23.54 -26.60 -19.33
N PRO A 59 23.56 -26.29 -18.03
CA PRO A 59 22.77 -27.04 -17.06
C PRO A 59 21.27 -26.82 -17.34
N GLU A 60 20.50 -27.91 -17.41
CA GLU A 60 19.06 -27.82 -17.67
C GLU A 60 18.37 -26.97 -16.60
N PRO A 61 17.41 -26.10 -17.00
CA PRO A 61 16.70 -25.26 -16.07
C PRO A 61 15.84 -26.14 -15.15
N LYS A 62 16.21 -26.19 -13.87
CA LYS A 62 15.45 -26.87 -12.83
C LYS A 62 14.01 -26.31 -12.79
N LYS A 63 13.03 -27.10 -13.26
CA LYS A 63 11.61 -26.73 -13.24
C LYS A 63 11.19 -26.38 -11.81
N ARG A 64 11.03 -25.08 -11.52
CA ARG A 64 10.41 -24.61 -10.28
C ARG A 64 8.95 -25.07 -10.30
N LYS A 65 8.58 -25.97 -9.39
CA LYS A 65 7.18 -26.27 -9.11
C LYS A 65 6.54 -24.96 -8.63
N LEU A 66 5.78 -24.31 -9.50
CA LEU A 66 4.96 -23.17 -9.10
C LEU A 66 3.95 -23.74 -8.09
N PRO A 67 3.83 -23.16 -6.88
CA PRO A 67 2.83 -23.63 -5.94
C PRO A 67 1.46 -23.47 -6.59
N ALA A 68 0.80 -24.61 -6.83
CA ALA A 68 -0.58 -24.67 -7.29
C ALA A 68 -1.45 -23.87 -6.31
N GLY A 69 -2.36 -23.07 -6.85
CA GLY A 69 -3.14 -22.03 -6.17
C GLY A 69 -3.41 -22.29 -4.68
N THR A 70 -2.61 -21.65 -3.82
CA THR A 70 -2.92 -21.56 -2.40
C THR A 70 -3.80 -20.34 -2.23
N LEU A 71 -5.05 -20.54 -1.81
CA LEU A 71 -5.94 -19.46 -1.37
C LEU A 71 -5.12 -18.42 -0.59
N TYR A 72 -5.08 -17.18 -1.07
CA TYR A 72 -4.29 -16.13 -0.44
C TYR A 72 -4.72 -16.02 1.02
N ARG A 73 -3.81 -16.37 1.95
CA ARG A 73 -4.03 -16.19 3.38
C ARG A 73 -3.92 -14.71 3.67
N GLY A 74 -5.02 -14.00 3.41
CA GLY A 74 -5.17 -12.58 3.64
C GLY A 74 -4.76 -12.25 5.07
N ARG A 75 -3.63 -11.56 5.21
CA ARG A 75 -3.19 -11.00 6.50
C ARG A 75 -4.21 -9.95 6.95
N GLU A 76 -4.12 -9.48 8.19
CA GLU A 76 -5.08 -8.55 8.80
C GLU A 76 -5.33 -7.31 7.91
N GLY A 77 -4.29 -6.84 7.21
CA GLY A 77 -4.39 -5.73 6.26
C GLY A 77 -5.30 -5.98 5.05
N MET A 78 -5.37 -7.20 4.50
CA MET A 78 -6.25 -7.50 3.36
C MET A 78 -7.71 -7.44 3.80
N TRP A 79 -8.05 -8.08 4.91
CA TRP A 79 -9.40 -8.05 5.46
C TRP A 79 -9.81 -6.64 5.88
N SER A 80 -8.90 -5.87 6.49
CA SER A 80 -9.11 -4.47 6.81
C SER A 80 -9.48 -3.64 5.57
N TRP A 81 -8.81 -3.88 4.44
CA TRP A 81 -9.11 -3.21 3.17
C TRP A 81 -10.46 -3.63 2.59
N VAL A 82 -10.76 -4.94 2.57
CA VAL A 82 -12.04 -5.46 2.07
C VAL A 82 -13.20 -4.87 2.88
N LEU A 83 -13.11 -4.95 4.21
CA LEU A 83 -14.14 -4.45 5.12
C LEU A 83 -14.36 -2.95 4.94
N HIS A 84 -13.30 -2.15 4.82
CA HIS A 84 -13.43 -0.70 4.63
C HIS A 84 -14.20 -0.34 3.35
N ARG A 85 -13.93 -1.07 2.25
CA ARG A 85 -14.63 -0.86 0.98
C ARG A 85 -16.09 -1.29 1.06
N ILE A 86 -16.37 -2.49 1.60
CA ILE A 86 -17.73 -2.99 1.73
C ILE A 86 -18.56 -2.04 2.59
N THR A 87 -18.06 -1.64 3.76
CA THR A 87 -18.79 -0.70 4.62
C THR A 87 -18.93 0.67 3.97
N GLY A 88 -17.92 1.17 3.27
CA GLY A 88 -18.00 2.44 2.55
C GLY A 88 -19.07 2.43 1.46
N THR A 89 -19.13 1.36 0.65
CA THR A 89 -20.17 1.20 -0.37
C THR A 89 -21.56 1.07 0.26
N ALA A 90 -21.71 0.30 1.34
CA ALA A 90 -22.97 0.18 2.06
C ALA A 90 -23.46 1.53 2.63
N ILE A 91 -22.55 2.30 3.25
CA ILE A 91 -22.85 3.63 3.79
C ILE A 91 -23.21 4.60 2.66
N PHE A 92 -22.53 4.55 1.51
CA PHE A 92 -22.86 5.39 0.37
C PHE A 92 -24.31 5.18 -0.11
N PHE A 93 -24.73 3.92 -0.29
CA PHE A 93 -26.11 3.62 -0.68
C PHE A 93 -27.13 3.95 0.42
N PHE A 94 -26.77 3.70 1.70
CA PHE A 94 -27.57 4.16 2.82
C PHE A 94 -27.79 5.67 2.76
N LEU A 95 -26.73 6.46 2.56
CA LEU A 95 -26.83 7.91 2.49
C LEU A 95 -27.69 8.37 1.31
N LEU A 96 -27.63 7.70 0.17
CA LEU A 96 -28.51 8.00 -0.96
C LEU A 96 -29.99 7.85 -0.57
N VAL A 97 -30.39 6.68 -0.07
CA VAL A 97 -31.77 6.42 0.36
C VAL A 97 -32.18 7.35 1.52
N HIS A 98 -31.27 7.58 2.47
CA HIS A 98 -31.50 8.43 3.64
C HIS A 98 -31.78 9.88 3.26
N ILE A 99 -31.07 10.43 2.27
CA ILE A 99 -31.31 11.80 1.79
C ILE A 99 -32.65 11.87 1.06
N LEU A 100 -33.02 10.86 0.27
CA LEU A 100 -34.33 10.80 -0.37
C LEU A 100 -35.46 10.81 0.67
N ASP A 101 -35.40 9.92 1.66
CA ASP A 101 -36.43 9.81 2.71
C ASP A 101 -36.56 11.08 3.55
N THR A 102 -35.44 11.71 3.93
CA THR A 102 -35.47 12.98 4.67
C THR A 102 -35.98 14.15 3.83
N SER A 103 -35.81 14.10 2.50
CA SER A 103 -36.35 15.12 1.60
C SER A 103 -37.89 15.06 1.49
N LEU A 104 -38.51 13.89 1.65
CA LEU A 104 -39.98 13.74 1.61
C LEU A 104 -40.68 14.58 2.68
N ILE A 105 -40.05 14.76 3.85
CA ILE A 105 -40.56 15.62 4.94
C ILE A 105 -40.82 17.06 4.45
N ARG A 106 -40.04 17.54 3.47
CA ARG A 106 -40.18 18.88 2.92
C ARG A 106 -41.20 18.99 1.78
N ILE A 107 -41.64 17.88 1.19
CA ILE A 107 -42.46 17.86 -0.03
C ILE A 107 -43.93 17.52 0.26
N SER A 108 -44.21 16.46 1.03
CA SER A 108 -45.57 16.08 1.42
C SER A 108 -45.56 15.39 2.80
N PRO A 109 -46.11 16.05 3.83
CA PRO A 109 -46.29 15.46 5.15
C PRO A 109 -47.17 14.20 5.13
N GLU A 110 -48.19 14.14 4.27
CA GLU A 110 -49.06 12.94 4.19
C GLU A 110 -48.32 11.72 3.66
N ALA A 111 -47.39 11.91 2.70
CA ALA A 111 -46.54 10.83 2.20
C ALA A 111 -45.55 10.32 3.25
N TYR A 112 -45.13 11.18 4.19
CA TYR A 112 -44.24 10.81 5.29
C TYR A 112 -44.97 9.93 6.33
N ASP A 113 -46.19 10.28 6.70
CA ASP A 113 -46.96 9.53 7.71
C ASP A 113 -47.27 8.09 7.27
N ALA A 114 -47.52 7.88 5.97
CA ALA A 114 -47.73 6.54 5.41
C ALA A 114 -46.45 5.67 5.46
N VAL A 115 -45.27 6.29 5.34
CA VAL A 115 -43.98 5.58 5.27
C VAL A 115 -43.42 5.32 6.68
N ILE A 116 -43.59 6.26 7.62
CA ILE A 116 -43.00 6.16 8.97
C ILE A 116 -43.51 4.96 9.77
N GLY A 117 -44.74 4.51 9.50
CA GLY A 117 -45.32 3.31 10.11
C GLY A 117 -44.59 2.02 9.72
N THR A 118 -43.95 1.99 8.56
CA THR A 118 -43.22 0.80 8.06
C THR A 118 -41.82 0.65 8.69
N TYR A 119 -41.25 1.72 9.23
CA TYR A 119 -39.90 1.72 9.81
C TYR A 119 -39.85 1.27 11.28
N LYS A 120 -40.99 1.21 11.98
CA LYS A 120 -41.06 0.81 13.39
C LYS A 120 -41.19 -0.71 13.55
N THR A 121 -40.25 -1.46 12.98
CA THR A 121 -40.23 -2.92 13.12
C THR A 121 -38.95 -3.39 13.82
N PRO A 122 -38.99 -4.51 14.57
CA PRO A 122 -37.77 -5.05 15.18
C PRO A 122 -36.67 -5.39 14.17
N ILE A 123 -37.05 -5.75 12.94
CA ILE A 123 -36.13 -6.00 11.83
C ILE A 123 -35.35 -4.72 11.48
N MET A 124 -36.01 -3.57 11.44
CA MET A 124 -35.34 -2.29 11.25
C MET A 124 -34.39 -1.96 12.39
N GLY A 125 -34.76 -2.28 13.64
CA GLY A 125 -33.86 -2.14 14.78
C GLY A 125 -32.58 -2.98 14.68
N LEU A 126 -32.63 -4.17 14.08
CA LEU A 126 -31.43 -4.95 13.72
C LEU A 126 -30.63 -4.28 12.60
N GLY A 127 -31.32 -3.72 11.61
CA GLY A 127 -30.71 -2.92 10.54
C GLY A 127 -29.94 -1.72 11.06
N GLU A 128 -30.46 -1.03 12.07
CA GLU A 128 -29.78 0.09 12.76
C GLU A 128 -28.50 -0.37 13.45
N VAL A 129 -28.50 -1.52 14.12
CA VAL A 129 -27.29 -2.10 14.71
C VAL A 129 -26.24 -2.38 13.62
N ALA A 130 -26.64 -3.01 12.53
CA ALA A 130 -25.75 -3.31 11.41
C ALA A 130 -25.17 -2.03 10.79
N LEU A 131 -25.99 -1.00 10.63
CA LEU A 131 -25.58 0.30 10.11
C LEU A 131 -24.58 1.00 11.05
N VAL A 132 -24.86 1.07 12.35
CA VAL A 132 -23.96 1.67 13.35
C VAL A 132 -22.63 0.91 13.38
N ALA A 133 -22.67 -0.42 13.32
CA ALA A 133 -21.48 -1.25 13.22
C ALA A 133 -20.65 -0.96 11.96
N ALA A 134 -21.31 -0.82 10.80
CA ALA A 134 -20.65 -0.49 9.53
C ALA A 134 -20.00 0.91 9.58
N ILE A 135 -20.71 1.93 10.09
CA ILE A 135 -20.20 3.30 10.24
C ILE A 135 -18.99 3.32 11.18
N GLY A 136 -19.11 2.72 12.36
CA GLY A 136 -18.02 2.68 13.34
C GLY A 136 -16.77 1.99 12.79
N LEU A 137 -16.95 0.86 12.11
CA LEU A 137 -15.83 0.13 11.49
C LEU A 137 -15.19 0.95 10.35
N HIS A 138 -16.01 1.60 9.52
CA HIS A 138 -15.53 2.43 8.41
C HIS A 138 -14.71 3.62 8.93
N ALA A 139 -15.24 4.35 9.91
CA ALA A 139 -14.62 5.54 10.48
C ALA A 139 -13.30 5.22 11.20
N LEU A 140 -13.28 4.21 12.08
CA LEU A 140 -12.07 3.83 12.83
C LEU A 140 -10.98 3.28 11.90
N ASN A 141 -11.34 2.53 10.88
CA ASN A 141 -10.38 2.00 9.91
C ASN A 141 -9.87 3.12 8.97
N GLY A 142 -10.72 4.06 8.57
CA GLY A 142 -10.30 5.27 7.86
C GLY A 142 -9.32 6.11 8.67
N LEU A 143 -9.61 6.32 9.96
CA LEU A 143 -8.68 7.00 10.88
C LEU A 143 -7.34 6.26 11.00
N ARG A 144 -7.36 4.93 11.10
CA ARG A 144 -6.14 4.11 11.09
C ARG A 144 -5.31 4.36 9.83
N ILE A 145 -5.94 4.39 8.65
CA ILE A 145 -5.24 4.62 7.36
C ILE A 145 -4.62 6.03 7.35
N ILE A 146 -5.38 7.05 7.75
CA ILE A 146 -4.87 8.43 7.85
C ILE A 146 -3.63 8.49 8.78
N LEU A 147 -3.71 7.87 9.96
CA LEU A 147 -2.58 7.83 10.89
C LEU A 147 -1.37 7.07 10.31
N ILE A 148 -1.60 6.00 9.55
CA ILE A 148 -0.52 5.26 8.89
C ILE A 148 0.21 6.14 7.86
N ASP A 149 -0.55 6.93 7.10
CA ASP A 149 -0.01 7.75 6.02
C ASP A 149 0.66 9.03 6.54
N MET A 150 0.19 9.57 7.66
CA MET A 150 0.74 10.79 8.27
C MET A 150 2.06 10.58 9.01
N PHE A 151 2.33 9.38 9.53
CA PHE A 151 3.47 9.13 10.41
C PHE A 151 4.48 8.14 9.81
N SER A 152 5.77 8.49 9.86
CA SER A 152 6.87 7.62 9.38
C SER A 152 7.00 6.29 10.12
N TRP A 153 6.43 6.18 11.33
CA TRP A 153 6.35 4.93 12.09
C TRP A 153 5.06 4.13 11.83
N GLY A 154 4.07 4.72 11.16
CA GLY A 154 2.77 4.11 10.88
C GLY A 154 2.86 2.71 10.26
N PRO A 155 3.63 2.49 9.18
CA PRO A 155 3.83 1.17 8.57
C PRO A 155 4.39 0.10 9.52
N ARG A 156 5.17 0.48 10.53
CA ARG A 156 5.71 -0.45 11.53
C ARG A 156 4.68 -0.80 12.60
N ALA A 157 3.78 0.13 12.92
CA ALA A 157 2.74 -0.04 13.95
C ALA A 157 1.40 -0.58 13.43
N GLN A 158 1.26 -0.89 12.13
CA GLN A 158 -0.04 -1.20 11.51
C GLN A 158 -0.82 -2.33 12.17
N LYS A 159 -0.13 -3.36 12.66
CA LYS A 159 -0.77 -4.49 13.37
C LYS A 159 -1.34 -4.05 14.70
N ALA A 160 -0.58 -3.29 15.49
CA ALA A 160 -1.05 -2.74 16.76
C ALA A 160 -2.24 -1.79 16.52
N MET A 161 -2.13 -0.88 15.55
CA MET A 161 -3.21 0.05 15.20
C MET A 161 -4.48 -0.67 14.72
N PHE A 162 -4.34 -1.79 13.98
CA PHE A 162 -5.49 -2.61 13.57
C PHE A 162 -6.22 -3.18 14.79
N TRP A 163 -5.50 -3.83 15.71
CA TRP A 163 -6.13 -4.40 16.90
C TRP A 163 -6.69 -3.36 17.85
N ILE A 164 -6.04 -2.20 17.97
CA ILE A 164 -6.60 -1.05 18.71
C ILE A 164 -7.91 -0.58 18.08
N ALA A 165 -7.96 -0.42 16.75
CA ALA A 165 -9.18 -0.01 16.07
C ALA A 165 -10.31 -1.04 16.26
N ILE A 166 -10.01 -2.34 16.17
CA ILE A 166 -10.99 -3.40 16.43
C ILE A 166 -11.46 -3.39 17.88
N ALA A 167 -10.55 -3.23 18.85
CA ALA A 167 -10.91 -3.17 20.26
C ALA A 167 -11.83 -1.97 20.56
N LEU A 168 -11.49 -0.78 20.05
CA LEU A 168 -12.33 0.41 20.18
C LEU A 168 -13.71 0.20 19.54
N TRP A 169 -13.75 -0.39 18.34
CA TRP A 169 -14.99 -0.70 17.65
C TRP A 169 -15.88 -1.66 18.48
N ILE A 170 -15.31 -2.72 19.05
CA ILE A 170 -16.03 -3.66 19.91
C ILE A 170 -16.56 -2.95 21.15
N VAL A 171 -15.74 -2.12 21.82
CA VAL A 171 -16.16 -1.38 23.02
C VAL A 171 -17.35 -0.48 22.72
N LEU A 172 -17.33 0.24 21.60
CA LEU A 172 -18.45 1.08 21.16
C LEU A 172 -19.73 0.25 20.92
N LEU A 173 -19.60 -0.92 20.28
CA LEU A 173 -20.74 -1.81 20.06
C LEU A 173 -21.27 -2.41 21.36
N VAL A 174 -20.40 -2.81 22.30
CA VAL A 174 -20.83 -3.33 23.60
C VAL A 174 -21.56 -2.25 24.41
N GLY A 175 -21.17 -0.98 24.29
CA GLY A 175 -21.89 0.13 24.92
C GLY A 175 -23.26 0.40 24.28
N PHE A 176 -23.36 0.26 22.95
CA PHE A 176 -24.56 0.61 22.19
C PHE A 176 -25.59 -0.53 22.09
N VAL A 177 -25.16 -1.72 21.66
CA VAL A 177 -26.04 -2.81 21.22
C VAL A 177 -26.97 -3.31 22.33
N PRO A 178 -26.52 -3.62 23.56
CA PRO A 178 -27.42 -4.10 24.61
C PRO A 178 -28.50 -3.08 24.92
N ARG A 179 -28.12 -1.81 25.05
CA ARG A 179 -29.07 -0.73 25.33
C ARG A 179 -30.08 -0.56 24.20
N HIS A 180 -29.60 -0.58 22.95
CA HIS A 180 -30.44 -0.43 21.76
C HIS A 180 -31.45 -1.57 21.63
N LEU A 181 -30.99 -2.82 21.75
CA LEU A 181 -31.86 -3.99 21.68
C LEU A 181 -32.90 -4.00 22.80
N MET A 182 -32.57 -3.50 24.00
CA MET A 182 -33.56 -3.29 25.06
C MET A 182 -34.63 -2.26 24.69
N VAL A 183 -34.32 -1.20 23.91
CA VAL A 183 -35.36 -0.29 23.37
C VAL A 183 -36.23 -1.02 22.37
N VAL A 184 -35.58 -1.64 21.38
CA VAL A 184 -36.25 -2.22 20.21
C VAL A 184 -37.19 -3.36 20.60
N PHE A 185 -36.81 -4.19 21.57
CA PHE A 185 -37.57 -5.36 22.00
C PHE A 185 -38.27 -5.21 23.36
N GLY A 186 -37.90 -4.21 24.17
CA GLY A 186 -38.51 -3.96 25.48
C GLY A 186 -39.63 -2.94 25.49
N GLY A 187 -39.86 -2.23 24.38
CA GLY A 187 -40.95 -1.27 24.22
C GLY A 187 -42.19 -1.88 23.57
N HIS A 188 -43.04 -2.52 24.37
CA HIS A 188 -44.45 -2.81 24.07
C HIS A 188 -45.32 -2.16 25.14
#